data_AF-A0AA95LKD4-F1
#
_entry.id   AF-A0AA95LKD4-F1
#
_cell.length_a   1.000
_cell.length_b   1.000
_cell.length_c   1.000
_cell.angle_alpha   90.00
_cell.angle_beta   90.00
_cell.angle_gamma   90.00
#
_symmetry.space_group_name_H-M   'P 1'
#
loop_
_entity.id
_entity.type
_entity.pdbx_description
1 polymer ?
#
loop_
_entity_poly.entity_id
_entity_poly.type
_entity_poly.pdbx_seq_one_letter_code
_entity_poly.pdbx_strand_id
1 'polypeptide(L)'
;MKIKAGLYIGIAIVLIVGGALLAVKGKDAVSQAESRKQGILDAEQKTIFYQNSPGAIVEVGVAVGDSIKQGEVLFKVKSAEEGEIVVLAPEDGSVNRIVVKPGDQVQQGMPMAVLQKNNFYTDLYIQESEIQKLEVNQSIGVHFPYLDHPAEVTGIVTSIAAAPQFASLRMSREKGQADLSMFLVRIAMDANAELLPGMTAEVKLDEITD
;
A
#
# COMPACT_ATOMS: atom_id res chain seq x y z
N MET A 1 -64.02 23.10 12.48
CA MET A 1 -63.08 22.75 11.39
C MET A 1 -61.74 23.48 11.41
N LYS A 2 -61.60 24.69 11.98
CA LYS A 2 -60.36 25.50 11.90
C LYS A 2 -59.15 25.00 12.71
N ILE A 3 -59.37 24.20 13.76
CA ILE A 3 -58.28 23.71 14.64
C ILE A 3 -57.44 22.61 13.96
N LYS A 4 -58.04 21.78 13.11
CA LYS A 4 -57.32 20.72 12.38
C LYS A 4 -56.36 21.29 11.33
N ALA A 5 -56.70 22.43 10.72
CA ALA A 5 -55.87 23.08 9.70
C ALA A 5 -54.52 23.59 10.27
N GLY A 6 -54.54 24.15 11.49
CA GLY A 6 -53.30 24.59 12.16
C GLY A 6 -52.34 23.45 12.48
N LEU A 7 -52.89 22.27 12.85
CA LEU A 7 -52.09 21.08 13.14
C LEU A 7 -51.37 20.55 11.89
N TYR A 8 -52.05 20.51 10.73
CA TYR A 8 -51.42 20.05 9.49
C TYR A 8 -50.34 21.02 8.98
N ILE A 9 -50.53 22.32 9.15
CA ILE A 9 -49.52 23.33 8.79
C ILE A 9 -48.28 23.19 9.68
N GLY A 10 -48.47 22.93 10.99
CA GLY A 10 -47.35 22.67 11.90
C GLY A 10 -46.53 21.44 11.51
N ILE A 11 -47.20 20.33 11.19
CA ILE A 11 -46.52 19.09 10.74
C ILE A 11 -45.77 19.31 9.42
N ALA A 12 -46.36 20.05 8.48
CA ALA A 12 -45.70 20.34 7.20
C ALA A 12 -44.43 21.16 7.39
N ILE A 13 -44.44 22.16 8.28
CA ILE A 13 -43.25 22.97 8.58
C ILE A 13 -42.17 22.11 9.25
N VAL A 14 -42.54 21.24 10.20
CA VAL A 14 -41.58 20.32 10.85
C VAL A 14 -40.95 19.35 9.85
N LEU A 15 -41.73 18.82 8.89
CA LEU A 15 -41.19 17.93 7.85
C LEU A 15 -40.26 18.66 6.88
N ILE A 16 -40.58 19.89 6.49
CA ILE A 16 -39.73 20.69 5.61
C ILE A 16 -38.42 21.06 6.31
N VAL A 17 -38.50 21.52 7.57
CA VAL A 17 -37.32 21.89 8.36
C VAL A 17 -36.48 20.66 8.70
N GLY A 18 -37.11 19.54 9.06
CA GLY A 18 -36.43 18.27 9.30
C GLY A 18 -35.76 17.71 8.04
N GLY A 19 -36.43 17.77 6.89
CA GLY A 19 -35.87 17.37 5.60
C GLY A 19 -34.71 18.26 5.17
N ALA A 20 -34.82 19.58 5.35
CA ALA A 20 -33.73 20.52 5.07
C ALA A 20 -32.53 20.32 6.01
N LEU A 21 -32.77 20.01 7.30
CA LEU A 21 -31.69 19.70 8.25
C LEU A 21 -30.96 18.40 7.91
N LEU A 22 -31.67 17.38 7.45
CA LEU A 22 -31.04 16.13 6.96
C LEU A 22 -30.22 16.37 5.69
N ALA A 23 -30.69 17.25 4.79
CA ALA A 23 -29.97 17.60 3.56
C ALA A 23 -28.73 18.48 3.81
N VAL A 24 -28.78 19.41 4.78
CA VAL A 24 -27.68 20.35 5.07
C VAL A 24 -26.66 19.75 6.04
N LYS A 25 -27.11 18.88 6.95
CA LYS A 25 -26.27 18.28 8.01
C LYS A 25 -26.00 16.81 7.76
N GLY A 26 -25.92 16.41 6.49
CA GLY A 26 -25.40 15.14 6.02
C GLY A 26 -23.93 14.96 6.39
N LYS A 27 -23.65 14.79 7.68
CA LYS A 27 -22.52 13.99 8.16
C LYS A 27 -22.88 12.53 7.87
N ASP A 28 -23.06 12.21 6.59
CA ASP A 28 -23.31 10.86 6.18
C ASP A 28 -22.01 10.10 6.37
N ALA A 29 -22.04 9.02 7.16
CA ALA A 29 -20.88 8.15 7.32
C ALA A 29 -20.38 7.64 5.96
N VAL A 30 -21.28 7.58 4.97
CA VAL A 30 -21.00 7.25 3.58
C VAL A 30 -20.12 8.30 2.89
N SER A 31 -20.39 9.59 3.05
CA SER A 31 -19.56 10.65 2.45
C SER A 31 -18.17 10.75 3.09
N GLN A 32 -18.06 10.52 4.40
CA GLN A 32 -16.75 10.46 5.06
C GLN A 32 -15.96 9.18 4.70
N ALA A 33 -16.64 8.07 4.43
CA ALA A 33 -16.02 6.85 3.93
C ALA A 33 -15.55 6.99 2.48
N GLU A 34 -16.22 7.83 1.67
CA GLU A 34 -15.80 8.10 0.29
C GLU A 34 -14.50 8.93 0.21
N SER A 35 -14.30 9.86 1.15
CA SER A 35 -13.10 10.68 1.28
C SER A 35 -11.87 9.90 1.80
N ARG A 36 -12.10 8.91 2.67
CA ARG A 36 -11.03 8.04 3.19
C ARG A 36 -10.72 6.93 2.21
N LYS A 37 -9.55 7.04 1.59
CA LYS A 37 -9.05 6.00 0.70
C LYS A 37 -8.26 4.99 1.51
N GLN A 38 -8.66 3.74 1.41
CA GLN A 38 -8.06 2.65 2.18
C GLN A 38 -7.22 1.75 1.29
N GLY A 39 -6.09 1.31 1.81
CA GLY A 39 -5.20 0.34 1.19
C GLY A 39 -4.66 -0.62 2.25
N ILE A 40 -3.95 -1.64 1.77
CA ILE A 40 -3.21 -2.56 2.63
C ILE A 40 -1.75 -2.11 2.61
N LEU A 41 -1.12 -2.14 3.78
CA LEU A 41 0.31 -1.93 3.90
C LEU A 41 1.04 -3.20 3.46
N ASP A 42 1.79 -3.11 2.38
CA ASP A 42 2.59 -4.21 1.85
C ASP A 42 4.08 -3.92 2.00
N ALA A 43 4.89 -4.98 2.01
CA ALA A 43 6.33 -4.89 1.95
C ALA A 43 6.83 -5.48 0.64
N GLU A 44 7.78 -4.79 -0.01
CA GLU A 44 8.38 -5.31 -1.23
C GLU A 44 9.31 -6.47 -0.89
N GLN A 45 9.13 -7.60 -1.58
CA GLN A 45 10.02 -8.75 -1.47
C GLN A 45 10.86 -8.88 -2.74
N LYS A 46 12.14 -9.21 -2.55
CA LYS A 46 13.09 -9.42 -3.63
C LYS A 46 13.70 -10.80 -3.53
N THR A 47 13.58 -11.56 -4.61
CA THR A 47 14.26 -12.85 -4.72
C THR A 47 15.69 -12.60 -5.19
N ILE A 48 16.65 -13.12 -4.43
CA ILE A 48 18.07 -13.15 -4.81
C ILE A 48 18.29 -14.36 -5.68
N PHE A 49 18.63 -14.10 -6.94
CA PHE A 49 19.05 -15.12 -7.88
C PHE A 49 20.57 -15.17 -7.95
N TYR A 50 21.12 -16.38 -8.06
CA TYR A 50 22.53 -16.57 -8.33
C TYR A 50 22.85 -16.13 -9.77
N GLN A 51 23.93 -15.37 -9.98
CA GLN A 51 24.24 -14.75 -11.27
C GLN A 51 25.60 -15.15 -11.87
N ASN A 52 26.42 -15.91 -11.15
CA ASN A 52 27.80 -16.24 -11.54
C ASN A 52 27.93 -17.69 -12.04
N SER A 53 29.16 -18.14 -12.35
CA SER A 53 29.43 -19.52 -12.80
C SER A 53 28.95 -20.58 -11.80
N PRO A 54 28.51 -21.76 -12.28
CA PRO A 54 28.04 -22.84 -11.41
C PRO A 54 29.01 -23.19 -10.28
N GLY A 55 28.47 -23.45 -9.09
CA GLY A 55 29.28 -23.76 -7.93
C GLY A 55 28.51 -24.41 -6.79
N ALA A 56 29.22 -24.77 -5.73
CA ALA A 56 28.65 -25.35 -4.53
C ALA A 56 28.58 -24.30 -3.42
N ILE A 57 27.47 -24.20 -2.70
CA ILE A 57 27.38 -23.32 -1.54
C ILE A 57 28.29 -23.84 -0.43
N VAL A 58 29.20 -22.99 0.02
CA VAL A 58 30.11 -23.28 1.13
C VAL A 58 29.51 -22.84 2.45
N GLU A 59 28.92 -21.64 2.45
CA GLU A 59 28.45 -20.99 3.67
C GLU A 59 27.20 -20.16 3.38
N VAL A 60 26.27 -20.20 4.34
CA VAL A 60 25.11 -19.30 4.40
C VAL A 60 25.37 -18.37 5.60
N GLY A 61 25.62 -17.09 5.32
CA GLY A 61 26.06 -16.11 6.33
C GLY A 61 24.94 -15.47 7.14
N VAL A 62 23.68 -15.78 6.82
CA VAL A 62 22.48 -15.16 7.40
C VAL A 62 21.44 -16.21 7.77
N ALA A 63 20.59 -15.90 8.75
CA ALA A 63 19.43 -16.69 9.12
C ALA A 63 18.12 -16.00 8.73
N VAL A 64 17.05 -16.78 8.65
CA VAL A 64 15.69 -16.23 8.44
C VAL A 64 15.33 -15.35 9.64
N GLY A 65 14.89 -14.12 9.37
CA GLY A 65 14.59 -13.08 10.36
C GLY A 65 15.73 -12.09 10.62
N ASP A 66 16.94 -12.35 10.13
CA ASP A 66 18.06 -11.41 10.32
C ASP A 66 17.83 -10.13 9.53
N SER A 67 18.22 -8.99 10.13
CA SER A 67 18.32 -7.70 9.44
C SER A 67 19.66 -7.61 8.73
N ILE A 68 19.63 -7.19 7.46
CA ILE A 68 20.80 -7.10 6.58
C ILE A 68 20.98 -5.69 6.06
N LYS A 69 22.22 -5.32 5.76
CA LYS A 69 22.56 -4.06 5.10
C LYS A 69 23.04 -4.29 3.66
N GLN A 70 22.91 -3.27 2.82
CA GLN A 70 23.47 -3.27 1.48
C GLN A 70 24.98 -3.61 1.52
N GLY A 71 25.38 -4.57 0.70
CA GLY A 71 26.76 -5.05 0.62
C GLY A 71 27.14 -6.10 1.66
N GLU A 72 26.23 -6.49 2.56
CA GLU A 72 26.47 -7.58 3.51
C GLU A 72 26.55 -8.94 2.81
N VAL A 73 27.41 -9.84 3.29
CA VAL A 73 27.64 -11.15 2.69
C VAL A 73 26.49 -12.10 3.06
N LEU A 74 25.71 -12.52 2.08
CA LEU A 74 24.61 -13.46 2.26
C LEU A 74 25.05 -14.91 2.10
N PHE A 75 25.82 -15.20 1.04
CA PHE A 75 26.25 -16.55 0.68
C PHE A 75 27.68 -16.55 0.19
N LYS A 76 28.39 -17.65 0.45
CA LYS A 76 29.68 -17.96 -0.19
C LYS A 76 29.53 -19.20 -1.05
N VAL A 77 29.93 -19.10 -2.30
CA VAL A 77 29.83 -20.16 -3.30
C VAL A 77 31.22 -20.47 -3.82
N LYS A 78 31.57 -21.75 -3.91
CA LYS A 78 32.82 -22.20 -4.52
C LYS A 78 32.54 -22.69 -5.93
N SER A 79 33.01 -21.91 -6.90
CA SER A 79 33.04 -22.26 -8.32
C SER A 79 34.39 -22.92 -8.67
N ALA A 80 34.36 -23.86 -9.61
CA ALA A 80 35.57 -24.45 -10.16
C ALA A 80 36.32 -23.48 -11.10
N GLU A 81 35.60 -22.52 -11.68
CA GLU A 81 36.13 -21.58 -12.69
C GLU A 81 36.64 -20.28 -12.05
N GLU A 82 35.88 -19.73 -11.10
CA GLU A 82 36.14 -18.41 -10.50
C GLU A 82 36.66 -18.48 -9.05
N GLY A 83 36.74 -19.68 -8.47
CA GLY A 83 37.14 -19.85 -7.07
C GLY A 83 36.01 -19.49 -6.09
N GLU A 84 36.28 -18.64 -5.10
CA GLU A 84 35.30 -18.26 -4.08
C GLU A 84 34.53 -16.99 -4.49
N ILE A 85 33.22 -17.13 -4.58
CA ILE A 85 32.27 -16.10 -4.99
C ILE A 85 31.42 -15.71 -3.78
N VAL A 86 31.34 -14.42 -3.49
CA VAL A 86 30.47 -13.87 -2.44
C VAL A 86 29.22 -13.27 -3.05
N VAL A 87 28.06 -13.65 -2.52
CA VAL A 87 26.77 -13.08 -2.90
C VAL A 87 26.40 -12.04 -1.86
N LEU A 88 26.26 -10.78 -2.28
CA LEU A 88 26.00 -9.65 -1.40
C LEU A 88 24.53 -9.26 -1.39
N ALA A 89 24.08 -8.67 -0.29
CA ALA A 89 22.78 -8.03 -0.18
C ALA A 89 22.70 -6.80 -1.11
N PRO A 90 21.68 -6.71 -1.99
CA PRO A 90 21.56 -5.60 -2.91
C PRO A 90 21.10 -4.29 -2.25
N GLU A 91 20.38 -4.39 -1.12
CA GLU A 91 19.79 -3.28 -0.37
C GLU A 91 19.54 -3.69 1.09
N ASP A 92 19.23 -2.71 1.92
CA ASP A 92 18.87 -2.91 3.32
C ASP A 92 17.51 -3.64 3.44
N GLY A 93 17.40 -4.53 4.41
CA GLY A 93 16.19 -5.32 4.56
C GLY A 93 16.27 -6.38 5.66
N SER A 94 15.42 -7.39 5.53
CA SER A 94 15.43 -8.59 6.36
C SER A 94 15.30 -9.86 5.53
N VAL A 95 15.81 -10.97 6.05
CA VAL A 95 15.75 -12.27 5.37
C VAL A 95 14.40 -12.92 5.64
N ASN A 96 13.52 -12.96 4.62
CA ASN A 96 12.22 -13.62 4.74
C ASN A 96 12.34 -15.14 4.59
N ARG A 97 13.15 -15.61 3.63
CA ARG A 97 13.32 -17.04 3.37
C ARG A 97 14.66 -17.36 2.74
N ILE A 98 15.27 -18.47 3.15
CA ILE A 98 16.45 -19.03 2.50
C ILE A 98 16.04 -20.33 1.79
N VAL A 99 16.35 -20.42 0.49
CA VAL A 99 15.94 -21.55 -0.37
C VAL A 99 17.03 -22.63 -0.44
N VAL A 100 18.28 -22.22 -0.25
CA VAL A 100 19.47 -23.06 -0.46
C VAL A 100 20.19 -23.36 0.84
N LYS A 101 20.99 -24.42 0.85
CA LYS A 101 21.74 -24.91 2.02
C LYS A 101 23.22 -25.11 1.68
N PRO A 102 24.13 -25.11 2.67
CA PRO A 102 25.51 -25.51 2.46
C PRO A 102 25.59 -26.88 1.79
N GLY A 103 26.40 -27.00 0.74
CA GLY A 103 26.53 -28.19 -0.10
C GLY A 103 25.65 -28.21 -1.35
N ASP A 104 24.63 -27.36 -1.45
CA ASP A 104 23.78 -27.30 -2.63
C ASP A 104 24.56 -26.80 -3.86
N GLN A 105 24.25 -27.38 -5.02
CA GLN A 105 24.76 -26.92 -6.31
C GLN A 105 23.86 -25.79 -6.82
N VAL A 106 24.46 -24.66 -7.16
CA VAL A 106 23.76 -23.49 -7.73
C VAL A 106 24.26 -23.17 -9.12
N GLN A 107 23.35 -22.67 -9.96
CA GLN A 107 23.61 -22.24 -11.33
C GLN A 107 22.93 -20.89 -11.58
N GLN A 108 23.36 -20.19 -12.63
CA GLN A 108 22.81 -18.89 -12.98
C GLN A 108 21.27 -18.94 -13.11
N GLY A 109 20.58 -18.00 -12.48
CA GLY A 109 19.13 -17.91 -12.43
C GLY A 109 18.46 -18.73 -11.33
N MET A 110 19.22 -19.48 -10.51
CA MET A 110 18.66 -20.22 -9.39
C MET A 110 18.33 -19.29 -8.21
N PRO A 111 17.12 -19.37 -7.61
CA PRO A 111 16.78 -18.58 -6.43
C PRO A 111 17.53 -19.08 -5.18
N MET A 112 18.14 -18.15 -4.45
CA MET A 112 18.92 -18.44 -3.23
C MET A 112 18.18 -18.03 -1.96
N ALA A 113 17.59 -16.83 -1.96
CA ALA A 113 16.87 -16.27 -0.83
C ALA A 113 15.77 -15.32 -1.30
N VAL A 114 14.81 -15.06 -0.41
CA VAL A 114 13.83 -13.99 -0.52
C VAL A 114 14.10 -13.02 0.61
N LEU A 115 14.40 -11.78 0.25
CA LEU A 115 14.61 -10.67 1.17
C LEU A 115 13.36 -9.80 1.17
N GLN A 116 13.04 -9.21 2.31
CA GLN A 116 12.02 -8.18 2.44
C GLN A 116 12.71 -6.83 2.64
N LYS A 117 12.33 -5.82 1.87
CA LYS A 117 12.88 -4.47 2.02
C LYS A 117 12.33 -3.80 3.28
N ASN A 118 13.09 -2.83 3.81
CA ASN A 118 12.66 -2.00 4.93
C ASN A 118 11.77 -0.82 4.53
N ASN A 119 11.21 -0.83 3.32
CA ASN A 119 10.24 0.15 2.87
C ASN A 119 8.90 -0.53 2.66
N PHE A 120 7.88 0.00 3.31
CA PHE A 120 6.51 -0.42 3.11
C PHE A 120 5.85 0.50 2.08
N TYR A 121 4.80 0.00 1.45
CA TYR A 121 3.99 0.81 0.57
C TYR A 121 2.52 0.44 0.72
N THR A 122 1.66 1.37 0.37
CA THR A 122 0.24 1.09 0.19
C THR A 122 -0.21 1.59 -1.16
N ASP A 123 -1.04 0.78 -1.81
CA ASP A 123 -1.62 1.10 -3.10
C ASP A 123 -3.07 1.55 -2.90
N LEU A 124 -3.37 2.79 -3.28
CA LEU A 124 -4.69 3.39 -3.18
C LEU A 124 -5.32 3.57 -4.57
N TYR A 125 -6.61 3.32 -4.66
CA TYR A 125 -7.39 3.58 -5.86
C TYR A 125 -8.07 4.94 -5.77
N ILE A 126 -7.62 5.86 -6.63
CA ILE A 126 -8.07 7.26 -6.65
C ILE A 126 -8.80 7.54 -7.96
N GLN A 127 -9.92 8.25 -7.89
CA GLN A 127 -10.67 8.64 -9.09
C GLN A 127 -9.92 9.73 -9.86
N GLU A 128 -10.08 9.77 -11.19
CA GLU A 128 -9.52 10.82 -12.05
C GLU A 128 -9.91 12.25 -11.63
N SER A 129 -11.09 12.44 -11.05
CA SER A 129 -11.54 13.74 -10.52
C SER A 129 -10.73 14.20 -9.30
N GLU A 130 -10.18 13.27 -8.54
CA GLU A 130 -9.44 13.53 -7.30
C GLU A 130 -7.93 13.46 -7.49
N ILE A 131 -7.44 12.91 -8.60
CA ILE A 131 -6.01 12.70 -8.85
C ILE A 131 -5.22 14.00 -8.94
N GLN A 132 -5.87 15.11 -9.30
CA GLN A 132 -5.23 16.43 -9.40
C GLN A 132 -4.73 16.94 -8.04
N LYS A 133 -5.23 16.39 -6.92
CA LYS A 133 -4.77 16.71 -5.57
C LYS A 133 -3.45 16.02 -5.20
N LEU A 134 -2.96 15.11 -6.04
CA LEU A 134 -1.83 14.24 -5.76
C LEU A 134 -0.72 14.40 -6.78
N GLU A 135 0.50 14.60 -6.29
CA GLU A 135 1.70 14.69 -7.13
C GLU A 135 2.76 13.66 -6.72
N VAL A 136 3.55 13.19 -7.68
CA VAL A 136 4.69 12.31 -7.38
C VAL A 136 5.72 13.08 -6.56
N ASN A 137 6.27 12.43 -5.53
CA ASN A 137 7.14 12.97 -4.48
C ASN A 137 6.43 13.85 -3.44
N GLN A 138 5.10 13.95 -3.47
CA GLN A 138 4.35 14.64 -2.43
C GLN A 138 4.34 13.83 -1.13
N SER A 139 4.50 14.53 -0.01
CA SER A 139 4.40 13.98 1.33
C SER A 139 2.95 14.03 1.81
N ILE A 140 2.41 12.91 2.29
CA ILE A 140 1.02 12.79 2.76
C ILE A 140 0.96 12.04 4.09
N GLY A 141 -0.04 12.38 4.92
CA GLY A 141 -0.30 11.67 6.17
C GLY A 141 -1.06 10.36 5.92
N VAL A 142 -0.51 9.26 6.43
CA VAL A 142 -1.15 7.94 6.40
C VAL A 142 -1.59 7.57 7.82
N HIS A 143 -2.88 7.30 7.96
CA HIS A 143 -3.50 6.93 9.22
C HIS A 143 -3.69 5.41 9.31
N PHE A 144 -3.29 4.82 10.44
CA PHE A 144 -3.46 3.40 10.72
C PHE A 144 -4.46 3.23 11.87
N PRO A 145 -5.71 2.79 11.62
CA PRO A 145 -6.77 2.75 12.63
C PRO A 145 -6.48 1.85 13.84
N TYR A 146 -5.56 0.89 13.68
CA TYR A 146 -5.20 -0.09 14.70
C TYR A 146 -4.09 0.38 15.65
N LEU A 147 -3.49 1.55 15.41
CA LEU A 147 -2.50 2.12 16.32
C LEU A 147 -3.22 2.93 17.40
N ASP A 148 -2.95 2.61 18.68
CA ASP A 148 -3.55 3.28 19.85
C ASP A 148 -3.25 4.79 19.89
N HIS A 149 -2.19 5.21 19.19
CA HIS A 149 -1.87 6.60 18.94
C HIS A 149 -2.12 6.85 17.45
N PRO A 150 -2.92 7.87 17.08
CA PRO A 150 -3.03 8.32 15.70
C PRO A 150 -1.72 9.04 15.32
N ALA A 151 -0.60 8.33 15.36
CA ALA A 151 0.62 8.79 14.73
C ALA A 151 0.34 8.72 13.23
N GLU A 152 0.08 9.88 12.63
CA GLU A 152 0.09 10.02 11.19
C GLU A 152 1.50 9.67 10.72
N VAL A 153 1.64 8.53 10.05
CA VAL A 153 2.90 8.13 9.44
C VAL A 153 3.00 8.91 8.15
N THR A 154 4.10 9.64 7.98
CA THR A 154 4.37 10.35 6.74
C THR A 154 4.72 9.35 5.65
N GLY A 155 3.92 9.31 4.58
CA GLY A 155 4.20 8.57 3.35
C GLY A 155 4.53 9.52 2.20
N ILE A 156 5.24 9.01 1.18
CA ILE A 156 5.59 9.74 -0.03
C ILE A 156 4.94 9.06 -1.23
N VAL A 157 4.25 9.83 -2.07
CA VAL A 157 3.70 9.33 -3.33
C VAL A 157 4.84 8.99 -4.28
N THR A 158 5.05 7.70 -4.58
CA THR A 158 6.16 7.24 -5.43
C THR A 158 5.75 7.01 -6.87
N SER A 159 4.49 6.65 -7.11
CA SER A 159 3.98 6.49 -8.47
C SER A 159 2.48 6.71 -8.56
N ILE A 160 2.04 7.25 -9.70
CA ILE A 160 0.65 7.36 -10.09
C ILE A 160 0.53 6.68 -11.46
N ALA A 161 -0.28 5.62 -11.55
CA ALA A 161 -0.46 4.86 -12.78
C ALA A 161 -1.96 4.65 -13.07
N ALA A 162 -2.33 4.48 -14.34
CA ALA A 162 -3.69 4.05 -14.66
C ALA A 162 -3.96 2.66 -14.06
N ALA A 163 -5.18 2.41 -13.57
CA ALA A 163 -5.59 1.12 -13.00
C ALA A 163 -6.49 0.33 -13.98
N PRO A 164 -5.93 -0.35 -15.00
CA PRO A 164 -6.70 -1.01 -16.05
C PRO A 164 -7.56 -2.19 -15.54
N GLN A 165 -7.30 -2.74 -14.35
CA GLN A 165 -8.13 -3.81 -13.77
C GLN A 165 -9.58 -3.39 -13.51
N PHE A 166 -9.87 -2.08 -13.47
CA PHE A 166 -11.23 -1.53 -13.35
C PHE A 166 -11.91 -1.25 -14.71
N ALA A 167 -11.20 -1.44 -15.83
CA ALA A 167 -11.79 -1.29 -17.16
C ALA A 167 -12.95 -2.29 -17.43
N SER A 168 -12.99 -3.41 -16.71
CA SER A 168 -14.07 -4.41 -16.79
C SER A 168 -15.37 -3.99 -16.09
N LEU A 169 -15.29 -3.10 -15.08
CA LEU A 169 -16.47 -2.54 -14.40
C LEU A 169 -17.24 -1.53 -15.27
N ARG A 170 -16.66 -1.13 -16.42
CA ARG A 170 -17.32 -0.32 -17.45
C ARG A 170 -18.51 -1.03 -18.10
N MET A 171 -18.59 -2.36 -18.05
CA MET A 171 -19.57 -3.15 -18.82
C MET A 171 -20.84 -3.54 -18.06
N SER A 172 -20.89 -3.43 -16.73
CA SER A 172 -22.07 -3.80 -15.92
C SER A 172 -22.92 -2.61 -15.45
N ARG A 173 -22.60 -1.38 -15.86
CA ARG A 173 -23.30 -0.18 -15.38
C ARG A 173 -24.46 0.21 -16.29
N GLU A 174 -25.62 0.48 -15.66
CA GLU A 174 -26.77 1.12 -16.31
C GLU A 174 -26.38 2.49 -16.89
N LYS A 175 -27.02 2.84 -18.02
CA LYS A 175 -26.84 4.12 -18.72
C LYS A 175 -26.95 5.30 -17.74
N GLY A 176 -25.85 6.03 -17.53
CA GLY A 176 -25.86 7.34 -16.89
C GLY A 176 -24.80 7.59 -15.80
N GLN A 177 -24.04 6.58 -15.37
CA GLN A 177 -22.89 6.81 -14.48
C GLN A 177 -21.66 7.25 -15.28
N ALA A 178 -21.00 8.33 -14.86
CA ALA A 178 -19.75 8.81 -15.44
C ALA A 178 -18.68 7.69 -15.46
N ASP A 179 -17.82 7.70 -16.48
CA ASP A 179 -16.66 6.82 -16.57
C ASP A 179 -15.74 7.10 -15.39
N LEU A 180 -15.72 6.22 -14.39
CA LEU A 180 -14.81 6.35 -13.25
C LEU A 180 -13.47 5.73 -13.66
N SER A 181 -12.67 6.49 -14.39
CA SER A 181 -11.25 6.17 -14.55
C SER A 181 -10.61 6.18 -13.17
N MET A 182 -9.97 5.06 -12.81
CA MET A 182 -9.25 4.91 -11.56
C MET A 182 -7.75 4.92 -11.82
N PHE A 183 -7.02 5.54 -10.89
CA PHE A 183 -5.57 5.56 -10.84
C PHE A 183 -5.10 4.78 -9.61
N LEU A 184 -4.03 4.01 -9.79
CA LEU A 184 -3.29 3.38 -8.73
C LEU A 184 -2.23 4.36 -8.23
N VAL A 185 -2.40 4.84 -7.01
CA VAL A 185 -1.43 5.71 -6.34
C VAL A 185 -0.67 4.87 -5.33
N ARG A 186 0.64 4.76 -5.53
CA ARG A 186 1.54 4.08 -4.58
C ARG A 186 2.15 5.09 -3.64
N ILE A 187 1.98 4.84 -2.35
CA ILE A 187 2.55 5.66 -1.28
C ILE A 187 3.54 4.80 -0.51
N ALA A 188 4.81 5.18 -0.53
CA ALA A 188 5.86 4.51 0.21
C ALA A 188 6.04 5.14 1.59
N MET A 189 6.41 4.34 2.57
CA MET A 189 6.74 4.77 3.92
C MET A 189 7.89 3.92 4.46
N ASP A 190 8.69 4.51 5.33
CA ASP A 190 9.79 3.79 5.97
C ASP A 190 9.23 2.79 6.99
N ALA A 191 9.87 1.63 7.11
CA ALA A 191 9.52 0.68 8.15
C ALA A 191 9.76 1.30 9.54
N ASN A 192 8.81 1.09 10.44
CA ASN A 192 8.95 1.43 11.85
C ASN A 192 8.54 0.21 12.71
N ALA A 193 8.81 0.26 14.02
CA ALA A 193 8.50 -0.85 14.92
C ALA A 193 7.00 -1.08 15.17
N GLU A 194 6.16 -0.10 14.84
CA GLU A 194 4.71 -0.12 15.08
C GLU A 194 3.94 -0.64 13.85
N LEU A 195 4.56 -0.60 12.66
CA LEU A 195 3.95 -0.95 11.39
C LEU A 195 4.28 -2.39 11.02
N LEU A 196 3.25 -3.14 10.67
CA LEU A 196 3.37 -4.49 10.15
C LEU A 196 2.67 -4.59 8.79
N PRO A 197 3.27 -5.28 7.80
CA PRO A 197 2.58 -5.60 6.57
C PRO A 197 1.27 -6.33 6.85
N GLY A 198 0.23 -5.97 6.09
CA GLY A 198 -1.16 -6.42 6.28
C GLY A 198 -2.06 -5.42 7.02
N MET A 199 -1.50 -4.36 7.62
CA MET A 199 -2.30 -3.31 8.27
C MET A 199 -3.11 -2.49 7.26
N THR A 200 -4.27 -2.00 7.67
CA THR A 200 -5.06 -1.05 6.88
C THR A 200 -4.45 0.35 6.97
N ALA A 201 -4.07 0.90 5.84
CA ALA A 201 -3.62 2.28 5.69
C ALA A 201 -4.79 3.13 5.17
N GLU A 202 -5.05 4.27 5.79
CA GLU A 202 -6.04 5.25 5.35
C GLU A 202 -5.38 6.57 4.99
N VAL A 203 -5.75 7.13 3.85
CA VAL A 203 -5.38 8.49 3.46
C VAL A 203 -6.64 9.31 3.29
N LYS A 204 -6.65 10.50 3.89
CA LYS A 204 -7.73 11.47 3.73
C LYS A 204 -7.32 12.48 2.68
N LEU A 205 -7.95 12.42 1.51
CA LEU A 205 -7.61 13.32 0.40
C LEU A 205 -8.02 14.78 0.64
N ASP A 206 -8.95 15.04 1.55
CA ASP A 206 -9.44 16.39 1.84
C ASP A 206 -8.52 17.20 2.76
N GLU A 207 -7.57 16.53 3.42
CA GLU A 207 -6.58 17.17 4.29
C GLU A 207 -5.27 17.49 3.54
N ILE A 208 -5.16 17.05 2.28
CA ILE A 208 -4.03 17.36 1.40
C ILE A 208 -4.20 18.80 0.95
N THR A 209 -3.36 19.69 1.49
CA THR A 209 -3.37 21.12 1.16
C THR A 209 -2.46 21.37 -0.05
N ASP A 210 -2.87 22.26 -0.96
CA ASP A 210 -2.06 22.77 -2.07
C ASP A 210 -0.77 23.49 -1.61
#